data_AF-A0A378W1V3-F1
#
_entry.id   AF-A0A378W1V3-F1
#
_cell.length_a   1.000
_cell.length_b   1.000
_cell.length_c   1.000
_cell.angle_alpha   90.00
_cell.angle_beta   90.00
_cell.angle_gamma   90.00
#
_symmetry.space_group_name_H-M   'P 1'
#
loop_
_entity.id
_entity.type
_entity.pdbx_description
1 polymer ?
#
loop_
_entity_poly.entity_id
_entity_poly.type
_entity_poly.pdbx_seq_one_letter_code
_entity_poly.pdbx_strand_id
1 'polypeptide(L)'
;MCEGRAIGQKVGQGKVRLIKDTSEMDSVEAGDVLVTDMTDPDWEPVMKRASAIVTNRGGRTCHAAIIARELGIPAVVGCGNATELLENGQEVTVSCAEGDTGFIYAGLLDVQITDVALDNMPKAPVKVMMNVGNPELAFSFANLPSEGIGLARMEFIINRQIGIHPKALLEFDKQDDELKAEIIRRIAGYASPVDFYVDKIAEGVATLAASVYPRKTIVRMSDFKSNEYANLVGGSVYEPHEENPMLGFRGAARYVAESFKDCFALECKALKRVRDEMGLTNVEIMIPFVRTLGEAEAVVKALKENGLERGKTACA
;
A
#
# COMPACT_ATOMS: atom_id res chain seq x y z
N MET A 1 16.93 -18.84 -2.20
CA MET A 1 17.34 -19.79 -3.26
C MET A 1 16.60 -19.48 -4.55
N CYS A 2 15.28 -19.38 -4.47
CA CYS A 2 14.41 -18.98 -5.56
C CYS A 2 13.39 -17.99 -4.99
N GLU A 3 12.84 -17.15 -5.83
CA GLU A 3 11.82 -16.18 -5.46
C GLU A 3 10.72 -16.15 -6.52
N GLY A 4 9.54 -15.71 -6.11
CA GLY A 4 8.41 -15.53 -6.99
C GLY A 4 7.37 -14.66 -6.31
N ARG A 5 6.12 -14.77 -6.73
CA ARG A 5 5.04 -13.99 -6.15
C ARG A 5 4.39 -14.73 -4.99
N ALA A 6 4.36 -14.09 -3.82
CA ALA A 6 3.73 -14.65 -2.62
C ALA A 6 2.20 -14.68 -2.75
N ILE A 7 1.61 -15.80 -2.35
CA ILE A 7 0.18 -16.00 -2.22
C ILE A 7 -0.10 -16.41 -0.76
N GLY A 8 -0.79 -15.53 -0.04
CA GLY A 8 -1.05 -15.70 1.40
C GLY A 8 0.03 -15.02 2.25
N GLN A 9 0.03 -15.30 3.56
CA GLN A 9 0.97 -14.73 4.55
C GLN A 9 1.56 -15.79 5.48
N LYS A 10 1.54 -17.06 5.05
CA LYS A 10 2.01 -18.20 5.85
C LYS A 10 3.40 -18.63 5.41
N VAL A 11 4.00 -19.48 6.22
CA VAL A 11 5.23 -20.19 5.91
C VAL A 11 4.90 -21.68 5.84
N GLY A 12 5.41 -22.37 4.83
CA GLY A 12 5.30 -23.81 4.67
C GLY A 12 6.68 -24.44 4.56
N GLN A 13 6.84 -25.64 5.10
CA GLN A 13 8.13 -26.32 5.16
C GLN A 13 7.96 -27.79 4.84
N GLY A 14 8.94 -28.37 4.17
CA GLY A 14 8.91 -29.78 3.82
C GLY A 14 9.94 -30.15 2.79
N LYS A 15 9.86 -31.40 2.33
CA LYS A 15 10.68 -31.89 1.23
C LYS A 15 10.05 -31.47 -0.08
N VAL A 16 10.88 -31.00 -1.00
CA VAL A 16 10.49 -30.69 -2.37
C VAL A 16 10.02 -31.98 -3.04
N ARG A 17 8.81 -31.96 -3.58
CA ARG A 17 8.31 -32.95 -4.54
C ARG A 17 8.14 -32.30 -5.88
N LEU A 18 9.10 -32.58 -6.75
CA LEU A 18 9.09 -32.09 -8.12
C LEU A 18 8.20 -33.00 -8.96
N ILE A 19 7.01 -32.52 -9.32
CA ILE A 19 6.02 -33.26 -10.10
C ILE A 19 5.94 -32.66 -11.50
N LYS A 20 6.30 -33.45 -12.51
CA LYS A 20 6.27 -32.98 -13.91
C LYS A 20 4.96 -33.30 -14.61
N ASP A 21 4.29 -34.36 -14.17
CA ASP A 21 3.09 -34.90 -14.81
C ASP A 21 2.11 -35.45 -13.76
N THR A 22 0.83 -35.51 -14.10
CA THR A 22 -0.24 -35.96 -13.20
C THR A 22 -0.09 -37.42 -12.77
N SER A 23 0.62 -38.24 -13.54
CA SER A 23 0.94 -39.63 -13.18
C SER A 23 1.83 -39.77 -11.93
N GLU A 24 2.56 -38.72 -11.54
CA GLU A 24 3.46 -38.72 -10.38
C GLU A 24 2.79 -38.19 -9.10
N MET A 25 1.52 -37.79 -9.15
CA MET A 25 0.76 -37.17 -8.06
C MET A 25 0.71 -38.00 -6.76
N ASP A 26 0.74 -39.32 -6.88
CA ASP A 26 0.72 -40.22 -5.73
C ASP A 26 2.00 -40.16 -4.89
N SER A 27 3.09 -39.63 -5.45
CA SER A 27 4.38 -39.47 -4.75
C SER A 27 4.42 -38.30 -3.76
N VAL A 28 3.41 -37.42 -3.79
CA VAL A 28 3.32 -36.28 -2.88
C VAL A 28 2.72 -36.73 -1.56
N GLU A 29 3.53 -36.64 -0.49
CA GLU A 29 3.11 -36.99 0.86
C GLU A 29 2.59 -35.76 1.61
N ALA A 30 1.89 -36.00 2.72
CA ALA A 30 1.41 -34.93 3.57
C ALA A 30 2.61 -34.18 4.18
N GLY A 31 2.64 -32.85 4.01
CA GLY A 31 3.73 -32.01 4.50
C GLY A 31 4.84 -31.72 3.47
N ASP A 32 4.78 -32.29 2.27
CA ASP A 32 5.73 -32.01 1.20
C ASP A 32 5.48 -30.64 0.54
N VAL A 33 6.54 -30.04 -0.01
CA VAL A 33 6.47 -28.82 -0.83
C VAL A 33 6.31 -29.22 -2.30
N LEU A 34 5.13 -28.96 -2.86
CA LEU A 34 4.82 -29.28 -4.25
C LEU A 34 5.52 -28.29 -5.19
N VAL A 35 6.37 -28.78 -6.09
CA VAL A 35 7.05 -27.97 -7.10
C VAL A 35 6.68 -28.47 -8.50
N THR A 36 6.14 -27.60 -9.34
CA THR A 36 5.76 -27.94 -10.73
C THR A 36 5.82 -26.73 -11.66
N ASP A 37 5.64 -26.93 -12.98
CA ASP A 37 5.59 -25.82 -13.94
C ASP A 37 4.28 -25.04 -13.84
N MET A 38 3.15 -25.75 -13.80
CA MET A 38 1.79 -25.22 -13.70
C MET A 38 0.85 -26.30 -13.14
N THR A 39 -0.23 -25.88 -12.47
CA THR A 39 -1.30 -26.78 -11.96
C THR A 39 -2.60 -26.59 -12.75
N ASP A 40 -3.41 -27.63 -12.80
CA ASP A 40 -4.80 -27.62 -13.30
C ASP A 40 -5.74 -28.27 -12.25
N PRO A 41 -7.08 -28.31 -12.48
CA PRO A 41 -8.04 -28.82 -11.49
C PRO A 41 -7.79 -30.26 -11.02
N ASP A 42 -7.12 -31.10 -11.80
CA ASP A 42 -6.84 -32.49 -11.42
C ASP A 42 -5.84 -32.57 -10.24
N TRP A 43 -5.13 -31.47 -9.94
CA TRP A 43 -4.13 -31.38 -8.88
C TRP A 43 -4.72 -31.08 -7.50
N GLU A 44 -5.99 -30.70 -7.41
CA GLU A 44 -6.62 -30.30 -6.14
C GLU A 44 -6.45 -31.32 -4.98
N PRO A 45 -6.59 -32.65 -5.18
CA PRO A 45 -6.41 -33.61 -4.10
C PRO A 45 -4.98 -33.62 -3.54
N VAL A 46 -4.00 -33.39 -4.41
CA VAL A 46 -2.58 -33.37 -4.07
C VAL A 46 -2.21 -32.07 -3.38
N MET A 47 -2.73 -30.95 -3.88
CA MET A 47 -2.52 -29.63 -3.31
C MET A 47 -2.98 -29.56 -1.86
N LYS A 48 -4.09 -30.24 -1.51
CA LYS A 48 -4.58 -30.35 -0.11
C LYS A 48 -3.60 -31.03 0.86
N ARG A 49 -2.70 -31.89 0.35
CA ARG A 49 -1.70 -32.60 1.16
C ARG A 49 -0.40 -31.81 1.32
N ALA A 50 -0.11 -30.89 0.40
CA ALA A 50 1.12 -30.14 0.38
C ALA A 50 1.19 -29.10 1.53
N SER A 51 2.38 -28.89 2.08
CA SER A 51 2.65 -27.82 3.06
C SER A 51 2.87 -26.46 2.39
N ALA A 52 3.32 -26.45 1.13
CA ALA A 52 3.45 -25.27 0.29
C ALA A 52 3.41 -25.66 -1.20
N ILE A 53 3.09 -24.70 -2.06
CA ILE A 53 3.04 -24.88 -3.52
C ILE A 53 3.99 -23.88 -4.19
N VAL A 54 4.82 -24.36 -5.12
CA VAL A 54 5.73 -23.54 -5.89
C VAL A 54 5.52 -23.81 -7.38
N THR A 55 5.31 -22.77 -8.17
CA THR A 55 5.19 -22.90 -9.62
C THR A 55 6.11 -21.97 -10.40
N ASN A 56 6.64 -22.46 -11.53
CA ASN A 56 7.40 -21.63 -12.46
C ASN A 56 6.52 -20.54 -13.09
N ARG A 57 5.30 -20.90 -13.49
CA ARG A 57 4.38 -20.01 -14.20
C ARG A 57 3.18 -19.69 -13.33
N GLY A 58 2.63 -18.49 -13.52
CA GLY A 58 1.40 -18.05 -12.86
C GLY A 58 1.50 -16.65 -12.27
N GLY A 59 0.35 -16.04 -12.08
CA GLY A 59 0.19 -14.75 -11.41
C GLY A 59 -0.86 -14.84 -10.31
N ARG A 60 -1.32 -13.70 -9.79
CA ARG A 60 -2.30 -13.64 -8.69
C ARG A 60 -3.64 -14.35 -8.96
N THR A 61 -3.95 -14.60 -10.23
CA THR A 61 -5.20 -15.19 -10.72
C THR A 61 -5.00 -16.56 -11.38
N CYS A 62 -3.81 -17.16 -11.28
CA CYS A 62 -3.62 -18.51 -11.81
C CYS A 62 -4.30 -19.55 -10.92
N HIS A 63 -4.52 -20.74 -11.47
CA HIS A 63 -5.14 -21.85 -10.77
C HIS A 63 -4.50 -22.13 -9.40
N ALA A 64 -3.16 -22.29 -9.37
CA ALA A 64 -2.40 -22.51 -8.14
C ALA A 64 -2.67 -21.42 -7.07
N ALA A 65 -2.71 -20.15 -7.48
CA ALA A 65 -2.91 -19.02 -6.58
C ALA A 65 -4.33 -18.94 -6.01
N ILE A 66 -5.35 -19.32 -6.80
CA ILE A 66 -6.75 -19.33 -6.35
C ILE A 66 -6.96 -20.44 -5.33
N ILE A 67 -6.54 -21.67 -5.66
CA ILE A 67 -6.73 -22.84 -4.79
C ILE A 67 -5.88 -22.74 -3.53
N ALA A 68 -4.64 -22.24 -3.60
CA ALA A 68 -3.80 -22.05 -2.42
C ALA A 68 -4.45 -21.10 -1.39
N ARG A 69 -5.13 -20.04 -1.85
CA ARG A 69 -5.88 -19.12 -0.96
C ARG A 69 -7.07 -19.80 -0.31
N GLU A 70 -7.85 -20.56 -1.08
CA GLU A 70 -9.03 -21.26 -0.58
C GLU A 70 -8.66 -22.31 0.48
N LEU A 71 -7.56 -23.04 0.26
CA LEU A 71 -7.06 -24.05 1.18
C LEU A 71 -6.20 -23.48 2.32
N GLY A 72 -5.86 -22.19 2.25
CA GLY A 72 -5.01 -21.53 3.24
C GLY A 72 -3.58 -22.08 3.29
N ILE A 73 -3.05 -22.54 2.15
CA ILE A 73 -1.70 -23.09 1.97
C ILE A 73 -0.82 -21.99 1.36
N PRO A 74 0.40 -21.74 1.87
CA PRO A 74 1.31 -20.76 1.27
C PRO A 74 1.72 -21.20 -0.14
N ALA A 75 1.71 -20.27 -1.09
CA ALA A 75 2.18 -20.55 -2.44
C ALA A 75 3.05 -19.44 -3.01
N VAL A 76 4.08 -19.83 -3.76
CA VAL A 76 4.97 -18.93 -4.50
C VAL A 76 4.86 -19.26 -5.98
N VAL A 77 4.24 -18.37 -6.74
CA VAL A 77 3.93 -18.59 -8.16
C VAL A 77 4.74 -17.66 -9.04
N GLY A 78 5.00 -18.09 -10.28
CA GLY A 78 5.71 -17.24 -11.24
C GLY A 78 7.22 -17.14 -10.96
N CYS A 79 7.81 -18.20 -10.42
CA CYS A 79 9.25 -18.25 -10.09
C CYS A 79 10.17 -18.27 -11.34
N GLY A 80 9.63 -18.58 -12.50
CA GLY A 80 10.37 -18.73 -13.75
C GLY A 80 11.12 -20.06 -13.87
N ASN A 81 11.99 -20.38 -12.90
CA ASN A 81 12.92 -21.52 -12.96
C ASN A 81 13.01 -22.34 -11.66
N ALA A 82 11.95 -22.35 -10.84
CA ALA A 82 11.92 -23.13 -9.60
C ALA A 82 12.16 -24.64 -9.83
N THR A 83 11.62 -25.21 -10.92
CA THR A 83 11.82 -26.64 -11.24
C THR A 83 13.26 -27.00 -11.62
N GLU A 84 14.08 -26.00 -11.95
CA GLU A 84 15.50 -26.18 -12.29
C GLU A 84 16.40 -25.96 -11.07
N LEU A 85 15.99 -25.06 -10.18
CA LEU A 85 16.76 -24.68 -8.99
C LEU A 85 16.52 -25.60 -7.77
N LEU A 86 15.35 -26.23 -7.69
CA LEU A 86 14.96 -27.07 -6.56
C LEU A 86 15.09 -28.55 -6.92
N GLU A 87 15.73 -29.32 -6.04
CA GLU A 87 15.95 -30.75 -6.26
C GLU A 87 14.89 -31.59 -5.53
N ASN A 88 14.48 -32.70 -6.15
CA ASN A 88 13.49 -33.60 -5.54
C ASN A 88 14.05 -34.19 -4.22
N GLY A 89 13.28 -34.13 -3.14
CA GLY A 89 13.67 -34.55 -1.80
C GLY A 89 14.42 -33.50 -0.98
N GLN A 90 14.78 -32.36 -1.57
CA GLN A 90 15.46 -31.27 -0.88
C GLN A 90 14.55 -30.64 0.18
N GLU A 91 15.06 -30.41 1.38
CA GLU A 91 14.31 -29.67 2.41
C GLU A 91 14.34 -28.17 2.13
N VAL A 92 13.16 -27.54 2.15
CA VAL A 92 13.01 -26.12 1.88
C VAL A 92 11.98 -25.46 2.79
N THR A 93 12.13 -24.15 2.97
CA THR A 93 11.18 -23.29 3.66
C THR A 93 10.63 -22.27 2.68
N VAL A 94 9.32 -22.24 2.51
CA VAL A 94 8.59 -21.34 1.61
C VAL A 94 7.93 -20.25 2.44
N SER A 95 8.43 -19.02 2.36
CA SER A 95 7.92 -17.85 3.08
C SER A 95 7.05 -16.98 2.17
N CYS A 96 5.81 -16.75 2.59
CA CYS A 96 4.93 -15.71 2.04
C CYS A 96 4.70 -14.56 3.04
N ALA A 97 5.43 -14.53 4.17
CA ALA A 97 5.20 -13.58 5.26
C ALA A 97 5.83 -12.19 5.02
N GLU A 98 6.71 -12.06 4.02
CA GLU A 98 7.55 -10.89 3.79
C GLU A 98 6.96 -9.89 2.78
N GLY A 99 5.68 -10.02 2.44
CA GLY A 99 4.95 -9.08 1.55
C GLY A 99 4.49 -9.75 0.26
N ASP A 100 4.66 -9.04 -0.87
CA ASP A 100 4.20 -9.52 -2.19
C ASP A 100 5.20 -10.46 -2.89
N THR A 101 6.44 -10.50 -2.42
CA THR A 101 7.48 -11.42 -2.89
C THR A 101 7.53 -12.63 -1.97
N GLY A 102 7.47 -13.82 -2.56
CA GLY A 102 7.60 -15.09 -1.85
C GLY A 102 9.01 -15.61 -2.00
N PHE A 103 9.60 -16.06 -0.89
CA PHE A 103 10.97 -16.53 -0.84
C PHE A 103 11.03 -18.01 -0.52
N ILE A 104 11.94 -18.71 -1.21
CA ILE A 104 12.20 -20.13 -0.98
C ILE A 104 13.63 -20.25 -0.46
N TYR A 105 13.75 -20.69 0.79
CA TYR A 105 15.02 -20.86 1.49
C TYR A 105 15.45 -22.33 1.54
N ALA A 106 16.77 -22.53 1.61
CA ALA A 106 17.36 -23.85 1.81
C ALA A 106 17.12 -24.33 3.24
N GLY A 107 16.71 -25.59 3.39
CA GLY A 107 16.54 -26.24 4.69
C GLY A 107 15.23 -25.88 5.39
N LEU A 108 15.01 -26.55 6.52
CA LEU A 108 13.92 -26.29 7.44
C LEU A 108 14.40 -25.22 8.44
N LEU A 109 14.08 -23.96 8.15
CA LEU A 109 14.42 -22.84 9.02
C LEU A 109 13.54 -22.84 10.27
N ASP A 110 14.02 -22.23 11.36
CA ASP A 110 13.17 -22.06 12.53
C ASP A 110 12.08 -21.01 12.23
N VAL A 111 10.82 -21.39 12.36
CA VAL A 111 9.66 -20.54 12.05
C VAL A 111 8.85 -20.34 13.32
N GLN A 112 8.87 -19.12 13.84
CA GLN A 112 8.02 -18.75 14.96
C GLN A 112 6.66 -18.26 14.45
N ILE A 113 5.63 -19.10 14.58
CA ILE A 113 4.24 -18.70 14.37
C ILE A 113 3.72 -18.12 15.67
N THR A 114 3.29 -16.86 15.65
CA THR A 114 2.65 -16.22 16.80
C THR A 114 1.16 -16.09 16.52
N ASP A 115 0.37 -17.03 17.03
CA ASP A 115 -1.08 -16.93 17.04
C ASP A 115 -1.51 -16.03 18.20
N VAL A 116 -1.94 -14.81 17.87
CA VAL A 116 -2.48 -13.87 18.87
C VAL A 116 -4.00 -13.98 18.84
N ALA A 117 -4.58 -14.55 19.91
CA ALA A 117 -6.02 -14.52 20.12
C ALA A 117 -6.45 -13.06 20.41
N LEU A 118 -7.14 -12.44 19.46
CA LEU A 118 -7.62 -11.05 19.57
C LEU A 118 -8.94 -10.95 20.34
N ASP A 119 -9.56 -12.11 20.60
CA ASP A 119 -10.92 -12.28 21.08
C ASP A 119 -11.07 -11.90 22.57
N ASN A 120 -9.95 -11.86 23.31
CA ASN A 120 -9.94 -11.72 24.77
C ASN A 120 -9.06 -10.54 25.24
N MET A 121 -9.13 -9.42 24.51
CA MET A 121 -8.43 -8.20 24.89
C MET A 121 -9.11 -7.51 26.07
N PRO A 122 -8.38 -7.10 27.13
CA PRO A 122 -8.95 -6.34 28.23
C PRO A 122 -9.48 -4.99 27.73
N LYS A 123 -10.53 -4.48 28.37
CA LYS A 123 -11.08 -3.16 28.04
C LYS A 123 -10.01 -2.09 28.32
N ALA A 124 -9.56 -1.41 27.27
CA ALA A 124 -8.60 -0.32 27.41
C ALA A 124 -9.26 0.93 28.04
N PRO A 125 -8.55 1.68 28.88
CA PRO A 125 -9.05 2.96 29.42
C PRO A 125 -9.08 4.07 28.37
N VAL A 126 -8.47 3.85 27.20
CA VAL A 126 -8.34 4.79 26.09
C VAL A 126 -8.62 4.09 24.77
N LYS A 127 -8.95 4.87 23.73
CA LYS A 127 -9.10 4.36 22.37
C LYS A 127 -7.72 4.14 21.74
N VAL A 128 -7.38 2.87 21.48
CA VAL A 128 -6.13 2.51 20.80
C VAL A 128 -6.35 2.61 19.29
N MET A 129 -5.63 3.51 18.63
CA MET A 129 -5.72 3.77 17.19
C MET A 129 -4.37 3.54 16.51
N MET A 130 -4.41 3.30 15.20
CA MET A 130 -3.22 3.00 14.41
C MET A 130 -2.59 4.26 13.77
N ASN A 131 -1.27 4.23 13.59
CA ASN A 131 -0.54 5.17 12.74
C ASN A 131 -0.12 4.45 11.45
N VAL A 132 -0.76 4.79 10.34
CA VAL A 132 -0.60 4.08 9.07
C VAL A 132 -0.18 5.07 7.99
N GLY A 133 0.76 4.67 7.14
CA GLY A 133 1.21 5.50 6.01
C GLY A 133 1.13 4.79 4.66
N ASN A 134 1.33 3.47 4.61
CA ASN A 134 1.31 2.72 3.37
C ASN A 134 -0.10 2.15 3.08
N PRO A 135 -0.79 2.59 2.01
CA PRO A 135 -2.09 2.03 1.62
C PRO A 135 -2.04 0.54 1.23
N GLU A 136 -0.90 0.04 0.73
CA GLU A 136 -0.77 -1.37 0.29
C GLU A 136 -0.90 -2.35 1.46
N LEU A 137 -0.55 -1.90 2.67
CA LEU A 137 -0.67 -2.69 3.90
C LEU A 137 -1.99 -2.41 4.64
N ALA A 138 -2.86 -1.53 4.14
CA ALA A 138 -4.03 -1.08 4.87
C ALA A 138 -4.97 -2.24 5.27
N PHE A 139 -5.16 -3.21 4.38
CA PHE A 139 -6.04 -4.36 4.61
C PHE A 139 -5.43 -5.45 5.50
N SER A 140 -4.11 -5.56 5.62
CA SER A 140 -3.52 -6.48 6.62
C SER A 140 -3.78 -5.98 8.04
N PHE A 141 -3.82 -4.65 8.23
CA PHE A 141 -4.13 -4.03 9.51
C PHE A 141 -5.63 -3.95 9.83
N ALA A 142 -6.51 -4.21 8.86
CA ALA A 142 -7.96 -4.18 9.07
C ALA A 142 -8.41 -5.12 10.21
N ASN A 143 -7.69 -6.25 10.34
CA ASN A 143 -7.94 -7.31 11.31
C ASN A 143 -7.41 -6.99 12.72
N LEU A 144 -6.60 -5.95 12.90
CA LEU A 144 -6.09 -5.57 14.22
C LEU A 144 -7.20 -4.91 15.07
N PRO A 145 -7.34 -5.28 16.36
CA PRO A 145 -8.32 -4.69 17.26
C PRO A 145 -7.88 -3.26 17.58
N SER A 146 -8.45 -2.32 16.84
CA SER A 146 -8.20 -0.90 16.98
C SER A 146 -9.48 -0.09 16.77
N GLU A 147 -9.51 1.11 17.31
CA GLU A 147 -10.61 2.06 17.21
C GLU A 147 -10.55 2.90 15.92
N GLY A 148 -9.72 2.48 14.95
CA GLY A 148 -9.51 3.15 13.67
C GLY A 148 -8.07 3.63 13.47
N ILE A 149 -7.88 4.56 12.55
CA ILE A 149 -6.59 5.17 12.22
C ILE A 149 -6.54 6.57 12.82
N GLY A 150 -5.66 6.76 13.81
CA GLY A 150 -5.47 8.05 14.49
C GLY A 150 -4.52 8.98 13.75
N LEU A 151 -3.73 8.43 12.82
CA LEU A 151 -2.86 9.20 11.93
C LEU A 151 -2.63 8.44 10.62
N ALA A 152 -3.33 8.84 9.56
CA ALA A 152 -3.07 8.43 8.19
C ALA A 152 -2.14 9.46 7.53
N ARG A 153 -0.95 9.02 7.14
CA ARG A 153 0.11 9.86 6.57
C ARG A 153 0.04 9.89 5.05
N MET A 154 -0.03 11.07 4.45
CA MET A 154 -0.15 11.23 2.99
C MET A 154 1.20 11.19 2.26
N GLU A 155 2.32 11.31 2.98
CA GLU A 155 3.65 11.41 2.38
C GLU A 155 4.04 10.17 1.57
N PHE A 156 3.60 8.98 1.99
CA PHE A 156 3.90 7.76 1.25
C PHE A 156 3.20 7.73 -0.11
N ILE A 157 1.94 8.20 -0.17
CA ILE A 157 1.17 8.32 -1.41
C ILE A 157 1.90 9.27 -2.36
N ILE A 158 2.30 10.44 -1.87
CA ILE A 158 2.97 11.45 -2.69
C ILE A 158 4.36 10.98 -3.13
N ASN A 159 5.18 10.38 -2.26
CA ASN A 159 6.53 9.93 -2.63
C ASN A 159 6.54 8.70 -3.54
N ARG A 160 5.73 7.68 -3.23
CA ARG A 160 5.82 6.37 -3.90
C ARG A 160 4.83 6.20 -5.04
N GLN A 161 3.60 6.70 -4.89
CA GLN A 161 2.54 6.48 -5.87
C GLN A 161 2.47 7.60 -6.91
N ILE A 162 2.79 8.85 -6.51
CA ILE A 162 2.80 10.01 -7.40
C ILE A 162 4.22 10.30 -7.91
N GLY A 163 5.15 10.59 -6.99
CA GLY A 163 6.57 10.81 -7.27
C GLY A 163 6.91 12.08 -8.07
N ILE A 164 5.95 12.99 -8.27
CA ILE A 164 6.10 14.23 -9.06
C ILE A 164 5.63 15.41 -8.22
N HIS A 165 6.34 16.53 -8.32
CA HIS A 165 5.97 17.76 -7.63
C HIS A 165 4.64 18.34 -8.18
N PRO A 166 3.66 18.71 -7.33
CA PRO A 166 2.34 19.14 -7.82
C PRO A 166 2.38 20.41 -8.69
N LYS A 167 3.34 21.32 -8.47
CA LYS A 167 3.52 22.46 -9.38
C LYS A 167 3.99 22.07 -10.78
N ALA A 168 4.83 21.04 -10.90
CA ALA A 168 5.27 20.57 -12.21
C ALA A 168 4.08 20.02 -13.02
N LEU A 169 3.09 19.42 -12.33
CA LEU A 169 1.83 18.95 -12.93
C LEU A 169 0.88 20.11 -13.28
N LEU A 170 0.75 21.11 -12.39
CA LEU A 170 -0.06 22.32 -12.65
C LEU A 170 0.49 23.15 -13.81
N GLU A 171 1.81 23.25 -13.90
CA GLU A 171 2.52 24.02 -14.92
C GLU A 171 3.07 23.12 -16.03
N PHE A 172 2.39 22.01 -16.34
CA PHE A 172 2.85 21.00 -17.29
C PHE A 172 3.31 21.60 -18.63
N ASP A 173 2.55 22.53 -19.18
CA ASP A 173 2.87 23.17 -20.48
C ASP A 173 4.16 24.01 -20.45
N LYS A 174 4.57 24.48 -19.26
CA LYS A 174 5.79 25.29 -19.06
C LYS A 174 7.05 24.45 -18.81
N GLN A 175 6.90 23.14 -18.59
CA GLN A 175 8.03 22.25 -18.36
C GLN A 175 8.83 22.03 -19.66
N ASP A 176 10.10 21.66 -19.52
CA ASP A 176 10.92 21.22 -20.65
C ASP A 176 10.44 19.87 -21.22
N ASP A 177 10.91 19.54 -22.42
CA ASP A 177 10.45 18.35 -23.15
C ASP A 177 10.83 17.04 -22.45
N GLU A 178 11.96 17.01 -21.74
CA GLU A 178 12.42 15.83 -20.99
C GLU A 178 11.50 15.53 -19.80
N LEU A 179 11.19 16.56 -19.01
CA LEU A 179 10.29 16.46 -17.87
C LEU A 179 8.85 16.18 -18.31
N LYS A 180 8.39 16.78 -19.41
CA LYS A 180 7.08 16.45 -20.02
C LYS A 180 6.99 14.97 -20.37
N ALA A 181 8.01 14.42 -21.01
CA ALA A 181 8.04 13.00 -21.39
C ALA A 181 8.00 12.07 -20.16
N GLU A 182 8.75 12.41 -19.10
CA GLU A 182 8.73 11.64 -17.84
C GLU A 182 7.38 11.74 -17.11
N ILE A 183 6.76 12.92 -17.08
CA ILE A 183 5.42 13.11 -16.52
C ILE A 183 4.40 12.27 -17.30
N ILE A 184 4.37 12.36 -18.64
CA ILE A 184 3.45 11.58 -19.50
C ILE A 184 3.58 10.08 -19.21
N ARG A 185 4.81 9.58 -19.06
CA ARG A 185 5.07 8.17 -18.76
C ARG A 185 4.45 7.76 -17.42
N ARG A 186 4.58 8.59 -16.39
CA ARG A 186 4.10 8.28 -15.03
C ARG A 186 2.59 8.43 -14.86
N ILE A 187 1.97 9.38 -15.57
CA ILE A 187 0.52 9.62 -15.49
C ILE A 187 -0.29 8.70 -16.42
N ALA A 188 0.35 7.74 -17.08
CA ALA A 188 -0.32 6.83 -18.02
C ALA A 188 -1.55 6.17 -17.37
N GLY A 189 -2.69 6.25 -18.05
CA GLY A 189 -3.98 5.76 -17.54
C GLY A 189 -4.84 6.81 -16.82
N TYR A 190 -4.34 8.03 -16.63
CA TYR A 190 -5.07 9.15 -16.05
C TYR A 190 -5.38 10.23 -17.09
N ALA A 191 -6.45 10.99 -16.87
CA ALA A 191 -6.98 11.94 -17.87
C ALA A 191 -6.07 13.16 -18.10
N SER A 192 -5.40 13.64 -17.05
CA SER A 192 -4.52 14.80 -17.11
C SER A 192 -3.46 14.74 -16.00
N PRO A 193 -2.38 15.55 -16.08
CA PRO A 193 -1.38 15.65 -15.01
C PRO A 193 -1.99 16.00 -13.64
N VAL A 194 -3.00 16.87 -13.64
CA VAL A 194 -3.68 17.31 -12.41
C VAL A 194 -4.63 16.23 -11.88
N ASP A 195 -5.38 15.57 -12.77
CA ASP A 195 -6.27 14.48 -12.36
C ASP A 195 -5.49 13.30 -11.81
N PHE A 196 -4.32 12.97 -12.37
CA PHE A 196 -3.41 11.96 -11.79
C PHE A 196 -3.12 12.24 -10.31
N TYR A 197 -2.77 13.48 -9.96
CA TYR A 197 -2.44 13.85 -8.58
C TYR A 197 -3.66 13.68 -7.66
N VAL A 198 -4.81 14.19 -8.07
CA VAL A 198 -6.05 14.16 -7.29
C VAL A 198 -6.55 12.72 -7.13
N ASP A 199 -6.55 11.96 -8.22
CA ASP A 199 -7.02 10.58 -8.25
C ASP A 199 -6.14 9.67 -7.39
N LYS A 200 -4.80 9.81 -7.48
CA LYS A 200 -3.89 9.03 -6.63
C LYS A 200 -4.03 9.31 -5.14
N ILE A 201 -4.21 10.58 -4.76
CA ILE A 201 -4.51 10.91 -3.36
C ILE A 201 -5.85 10.30 -2.95
N ALA A 202 -6.88 10.43 -3.79
CA ALA A 202 -8.19 9.87 -3.49
C ALA A 202 -8.13 8.33 -3.35
N GLU A 203 -7.46 7.62 -4.25
CA GLU A 203 -7.22 6.17 -4.19
C GLU A 203 -6.52 5.75 -2.90
N GLY A 204 -5.41 6.41 -2.56
CA GLY A 204 -4.62 6.08 -1.37
C GLY A 204 -5.36 6.35 -0.07
N VAL A 205 -6.03 7.50 0.04
CA VAL A 205 -6.83 7.86 1.22
C VAL A 205 -8.07 6.98 1.33
N ALA A 206 -8.77 6.73 0.23
CA ALA A 206 -9.94 5.84 0.22
C ALA A 206 -9.57 4.43 0.65
N THR A 207 -8.42 3.91 0.20
CA THR A 207 -7.92 2.58 0.60
C THR A 207 -7.67 2.51 2.11
N LEU A 208 -7.02 3.53 2.69
CA LEU A 208 -6.80 3.61 4.14
C LEU A 208 -8.10 3.75 4.93
N ALA A 209 -9.03 4.58 4.45
CA ALA A 209 -10.31 4.79 5.11
C ALA A 209 -11.23 3.58 5.04
N ALA A 210 -11.22 2.87 3.90
CA ALA A 210 -12.00 1.66 3.68
C ALA A 210 -11.51 0.49 4.54
N SER A 211 -10.21 0.38 4.82
CA SER A 211 -9.67 -0.75 5.59
C SER A 211 -10.15 -0.81 7.04
N VAL A 212 -10.57 0.33 7.61
CA VAL A 212 -11.12 0.41 8.97
C VAL A 212 -12.57 0.85 9.02
N TYR A 213 -13.21 1.12 7.87
CA TYR A 213 -14.60 1.59 7.80
C TYR A 213 -15.56 0.67 8.58
N PRO A 214 -16.51 1.20 9.39
CA PRO A 214 -16.86 2.63 9.57
C PRO A 214 -16.08 3.35 10.69
N ARG A 215 -14.99 2.77 11.22
CA ARG A 215 -14.18 3.40 12.28
C ARG A 215 -13.46 4.63 11.75
N LYS A 216 -13.12 5.55 12.67
CA LYS A 216 -12.53 6.85 12.36
C LYS A 216 -11.18 6.71 11.66
N THR A 217 -10.95 7.54 10.63
CA THR A 217 -9.66 7.66 9.93
C THR A 217 -9.25 9.14 9.87
N ILE A 218 -8.27 9.52 10.69
CA ILE A 218 -7.75 10.89 10.74
C ILE A 218 -6.62 11.02 9.72
N VAL A 219 -6.89 11.68 8.60
CA VAL A 219 -5.95 11.89 7.50
C VAL A 219 -5.22 13.20 7.72
N ARG A 220 -3.91 13.14 7.90
CA ARG A 220 -3.06 14.32 7.96
C ARG A 220 -2.71 14.75 6.53
N MET A 221 -2.98 16.02 6.23
CA MET A 221 -2.55 16.63 4.97
C MET A 221 -1.03 16.63 4.85
N SER A 222 -0.50 16.89 3.65
CA SER A 222 0.94 16.75 3.37
C SER A 222 1.81 17.59 4.32
N ASP A 223 2.67 16.91 5.11
CA ASP A 223 3.59 17.55 6.06
C ASP A 223 5.04 17.48 5.55
N PHE A 224 5.23 17.47 4.23
CA PHE A 224 6.57 17.51 3.66
C PHE A 224 7.28 18.83 3.95
N LYS A 225 8.59 18.72 4.13
CA LYS A 225 9.52 19.84 4.08
C LYS A 225 9.84 20.18 2.63
N SER A 226 10.32 21.40 2.41
CA SER A 226 10.80 21.89 1.12
C SER A 226 11.79 20.93 0.45
N ASN A 227 12.78 20.43 1.21
CA ASN A 227 13.79 19.51 0.70
C ASN A 227 13.22 18.13 0.29
N GLU A 228 12.12 17.68 0.90
CA GLU A 228 11.44 16.45 0.49
C GLU A 228 10.66 16.67 -0.81
N TYR A 229 9.99 17.81 -0.95
CA TYR A 229 9.36 18.21 -2.22
C TYR A 229 10.40 18.41 -3.33
N ALA A 230 11.58 18.94 -3.03
CA ALA A 230 12.67 19.14 -3.98
C ALA A 230 13.16 17.83 -4.62
N ASN A 231 13.05 16.71 -3.88
CA ASN A 231 13.45 15.38 -4.34
C ASN A 231 12.41 14.72 -5.27
N LEU A 232 11.20 15.27 -5.37
CA LEU A 232 10.22 14.80 -6.35
C LEU A 232 10.64 15.23 -7.76
N VAL A 233 10.19 14.47 -8.76
CA VAL A 233 10.44 14.81 -10.17
C VAL A 233 9.86 16.21 -10.45
N GLY A 234 10.69 17.11 -10.99
CA GLY A 234 10.35 18.51 -11.25
C GLY A 234 10.25 19.40 -10.01
N GLY A 235 10.73 18.97 -8.84
CA GLY A 235 10.58 19.71 -7.57
C GLY A 235 11.63 20.78 -7.29
N SER A 236 12.89 20.57 -7.69
CA SER A 236 14.02 21.43 -7.31
C SER A 236 13.89 22.91 -7.72
N VAL A 237 13.19 23.20 -8.81
CA VAL A 237 12.94 24.58 -9.28
C VAL A 237 11.93 25.34 -8.39
N TYR A 238 11.06 24.61 -7.69
CA TYR A 238 10.01 25.19 -6.86
C TYR A 238 10.38 25.28 -5.38
N GLU A 239 11.43 24.58 -4.97
CA GLU A 239 11.82 24.41 -3.57
C GLU A 239 13.26 24.91 -3.34
N PRO A 240 13.42 26.20 -2.99
CA PRO A 240 14.73 26.74 -2.63
C PRO A 240 15.34 26.01 -1.44
N HIS A 241 16.67 26.02 -1.38
CA HIS A 241 17.39 25.46 -0.23
C HIS A 241 17.07 26.23 1.06
N GLU A 242 16.75 25.50 2.12
CA GLU A 242 16.57 26.04 3.46
C GLU A 242 17.65 25.46 4.38
N GLU A 243 18.31 26.32 5.16
CA GLU A 243 19.29 25.89 6.17
C GLU A 243 18.69 24.94 7.21
N ASN A 244 17.42 25.16 7.59
CA ASN A 244 16.71 24.37 8.61
C ASN A 244 15.31 23.94 8.13
N PRO A 245 15.20 22.89 7.29
CA PRO A 245 13.93 22.45 6.71
C PRO A 245 12.88 22.03 7.77
N MET A 246 13.33 21.65 8.97
CA MET A 246 12.42 21.33 10.09
C MET A 246 11.52 22.50 10.51
N LEU A 247 12.01 23.74 10.39
CA LEU A 247 11.33 24.98 10.80
C LEU A 247 10.87 25.83 9.59
N GLY A 248 11.21 25.36 8.39
CA GLY A 248 11.04 26.07 7.13
C GLY A 248 9.62 26.06 6.57
N PHE A 249 9.49 26.16 5.26
CA PHE A 249 8.23 26.36 4.57
C PHE A 249 7.41 25.06 4.42
N ARG A 250 6.56 24.77 5.41
CA ARG A 250 5.75 23.53 5.50
C ARG A 250 4.43 23.71 6.27
N GLY A 251 3.54 22.73 6.14
CA GLY A 251 2.26 22.65 6.84
C GLY A 251 1.35 23.86 6.58
N ALA A 252 0.65 24.34 7.61
CA ALA A 252 -0.33 25.42 7.50
C ALA A 252 0.15 26.65 6.69
N ALA A 253 1.36 27.14 6.98
CA ALA A 253 1.95 28.29 6.29
C ALA A 253 2.11 28.07 4.78
N ARG A 254 2.39 26.83 4.36
CA ARG A 254 2.50 26.45 2.94
C ARG A 254 1.14 26.38 2.26
N TYR A 255 0.12 25.87 2.95
CA TYR A 255 -1.23 25.72 2.40
C TYR A 255 -1.89 27.07 2.05
N VAL A 256 -1.62 28.09 2.86
CA VAL A 256 -2.23 29.43 2.70
C VAL A 256 -1.35 30.39 1.89
N ALA A 257 -0.15 29.98 1.50
CA ALA A 257 0.72 30.80 0.70
C ALA A 257 0.17 30.95 -0.72
N GLU A 258 0.13 32.18 -1.22
CA GLU A 258 -0.36 32.49 -2.58
C GLU A 258 0.39 31.70 -3.65
N SER A 259 1.68 31.42 -3.42
CA SER A 259 2.51 30.63 -4.32
C SER A 259 2.11 29.16 -4.38
N PHE A 260 1.45 28.56 -3.38
CA PHE A 260 1.17 27.12 -3.30
C PHE A 260 -0.30 26.75 -3.02
N LYS A 261 -1.20 27.73 -2.90
CA LYS A 261 -2.62 27.50 -2.66
C LYS A 261 -3.27 26.57 -3.69
N ASP A 262 -2.82 26.61 -4.95
CA ASP A 262 -3.35 25.75 -6.01
C ASP A 262 -2.96 24.28 -5.79
N CYS A 263 -1.77 24.02 -5.23
CA CYS A 263 -1.38 22.66 -4.85
C CYS A 263 -2.23 22.15 -3.68
N PHE A 264 -2.50 23.02 -2.69
CA PHE A 264 -3.38 22.69 -1.57
C PHE A 264 -4.82 22.40 -2.04
N ALA A 265 -5.30 23.14 -3.04
CA ALA A 265 -6.60 22.91 -3.65
C ALA A 265 -6.72 21.50 -4.27
N LEU A 266 -5.64 20.94 -4.83
CA LEU A 266 -5.62 19.56 -5.36
C LEU A 266 -5.83 18.53 -4.24
N GLU A 267 -5.14 18.66 -3.12
CA GLU A 267 -5.32 17.78 -1.95
C GLU A 267 -6.75 17.90 -1.39
N CYS A 268 -7.29 19.12 -1.32
CA CYS A 268 -8.67 19.35 -0.89
C CYS A 268 -9.68 18.68 -1.83
N LYS A 269 -9.49 18.81 -3.15
CA LYS A 269 -10.34 18.17 -4.16
C LYS A 269 -10.37 16.65 -3.99
N ALA A 270 -9.21 16.03 -3.72
CA ALA A 270 -9.11 14.60 -3.47
C ALA A 270 -9.86 14.17 -2.21
N LEU A 271 -9.63 14.85 -1.07
CA LEU A 271 -10.31 14.54 0.19
C LEU A 271 -11.82 14.78 0.12
N LYS A 272 -12.25 15.83 -0.59
CA LYS A 272 -13.66 16.11 -0.83
C LYS A 272 -14.32 14.97 -1.62
N ARG A 273 -13.68 14.49 -2.69
CA ARG A 273 -14.16 13.34 -3.46
C ARG A 273 -14.30 12.09 -2.60
N VAL A 274 -13.32 11.79 -1.75
CA VAL A 274 -13.37 10.61 -0.86
C VAL A 274 -14.57 10.68 0.09
N ARG A 275 -14.85 11.85 0.68
CA ARG A 275 -15.96 12.00 1.64
C ARG A 275 -17.32 12.10 0.96
N ASP A 276 -17.44 12.96 -0.04
CA ASP A 276 -18.73 13.38 -0.61
C ASP A 276 -19.18 12.49 -1.78
N GLU A 277 -18.25 11.97 -2.58
CA GLU A 277 -18.58 11.15 -3.78
C GLU A 277 -18.41 9.65 -3.50
N MET A 278 -17.33 9.24 -2.83
CA MET A 278 -17.08 7.83 -2.50
C MET A 278 -17.81 7.37 -1.21
N GLY A 279 -18.36 8.31 -0.43
CA GLY A 279 -19.14 8.01 0.78
C GLY A 279 -18.32 7.60 2.01
N LEU A 280 -17.00 7.74 1.99
CA LEU A 280 -16.11 7.41 3.11
C LEU A 280 -16.11 8.56 4.14
N THR A 281 -17.27 8.72 4.78
CA THR A 281 -17.55 9.79 5.75
C THR A 281 -16.81 9.67 7.07
N ASN A 282 -16.17 8.53 7.33
CA ASN A 282 -15.30 8.28 8.49
C ASN A 282 -13.94 9.01 8.40
N VAL A 283 -13.66 9.70 7.29
CA VAL A 283 -12.45 10.50 7.09
C VAL A 283 -12.56 11.86 7.79
N GLU A 284 -11.62 12.11 8.70
CA GLU A 284 -11.37 13.42 9.32
C GLU A 284 -10.07 14.03 8.77
N ILE A 285 -9.99 15.35 8.69
CA ILE A 285 -8.83 16.06 8.13
C ILE A 285 -8.03 16.69 9.28
N MET A 286 -6.76 16.34 9.37
CA MET A 286 -5.79 16.90 10.31
C MET A 286 -4.82 17.83 9.58
N ILE A 287 -4.67 19.05 10.12
CA ILE A 287 -3.76 20.08 9.59
C ILE A 287 -2.46 20.06 10.40
N PRO A 288 -1.30 19.74 9.80
CA PRO A 288 -0.02 19.81 10.48
C PRO A 288 0.53 21.24 10.60
N PHE A 289 1.43 21.42 11.56
CA PHE A 289 2.32 22.57 11.67
C PHE A 289 1.64 23.95 11.67
N VAL A 290 0.50 24.06 12.37
CA VAL A 290 -0.18 25.32 12.64
C VAL A 290 0.56 26.05 13.77
N ARG A 291 1.25 27.15 13.45
CA ARG A 291 2.12 27.88 14.39
C ARG A 291 1.37 28.97 15.14
N THR A 292 0.39 29.59 14.49
CA THR A 292 -0.32 30.75 15.01
C THR A 292 -1.83 30.61 14.84
N LEU A 293 -2.60 31.37 15.62
CA LEU A 293 -4.06 31.42 15.47
C LEU A 293 -4.48 31.99 14.11
N GLY A 294 -3.69 32.92 13.54
CA GLY A 294 -3.95 33.47 12.21
C GLY A 294 -3.80 32.41 11.10
N GLU A 295 -2.79 31.54 11.21
CA GLU A 295 -2.66 30.39 10.29
C GLU A 295 -3.84 29.42 10.45
N ALA A 296 -4.30 29.17 11.68
CA ALA A 296 -5.44 28.30 11.93
C ALA A 296 -6.71 28.84 11.25
N GLU A 297 -6.99 30.13 11.40
CA GLU A 297 -8.12 30.80 10.74
C GLU A 297 -7.99 30.77 9.21
N ALA A 298 -6.79 31.07 8.69
CA ALA A 298 -6.52 31.09 7.26
C ALA A 298 -6.69 29.71 6.61
N VAL A 299 -6.21 28.63 7.24
CA VAL A 299 -6.39 27.27 6.70
C VAL A 299 -7.86 26.85 6.72
N VAL A 300 -8.62 27.17 7.78
CA VAL A 300 -10.07 26.88 7.83
C VAL A 300 -10.81 27.62 6.72
N LYS A 301 -10.41 28.88 6.43
CA LYS A 301 -10.95 29.64 5.31
C LYS A 301 -10.58 29.00 3.95
N ALA A 302 -9.32 28.61 3.75
CA ALA A 302 -8.86 27.96 2.53
C ALA A 302 -9.57 26.61 2.28
N LEU A 303 -9.76 25.80 3.32
CA LEU A 303 -10.57 24.56 3.25
C LEU A 303 -12.00 24.86 2.80
N LYS A 304 -12.62 25.88 3.39
CA LYS A 304 -13.98 26.32 3.04
C LYS A 304 -14.08 26.79 1.58
N GLU A 305 -13.13 27.56 1.10
CA GLU A 305 -13.05 27.99 -0.30
C GLU A 305 -12.93 26.80 -1.27
N ASN A 306 -12.32 25.70 -0.82
CA ASN A 306 -12.21 24.44 -1.55
C ASN A 306 -13.38 23.46 -1.26
N GLY A 307 -14.45 23.91 -0.61
CA GLY A 307 -15.66 23.10 -0.38
C GLY A 307 -15.58 22.09 0.77
N LEU A 308 -14.60 22.23 1.67
CA LEU A 308 -14.46 21.43 2.88
C LEU A 308 -14.80 22.28 4.11
N GLU A 309 -15.96 22.03 4.73
CA GLU A 309 -16.44 22.79 5.90
C GLU A 309 -16.81 21.86 7.05
N ARG A 310 -16.49 22.29 8.28
CA ARG A 310 -16.89 21.58 9.49
C ARG A 310 -18.43 21.50 9.56
N GLY A 311 -18.96 20.30 9.83
CA GLY A 311 -20.37 20.06 10.09
C GLY A 311 -21.30 19.97 8.87
N LYS A 312 -20.82 20.14 7.63
CA LYS A 312 -21.68 20.08 6.41
C LYS A 312 -21.86 18.68 5.80
N THR A 313 -20.87 17.79 5.93
CA THR A 313 -20.97 16.40 5.49
C THR A 313 -20.44 15.50 6.61
N ALA A 314 -21.36 14.89 7.36
CA ALA A 314 -21.19 13.86 8.41
C ALA A 314 -20.25 14.16 9.61
N CYS A 315 -20.85 14.11 10.81
CA CYS A 315 -20.28 14.01 12.16
C CYS A 315 -19.01 14.81 12.47
N ALA A 316 -19.20 16.06 12.88
CA ALA A 316 -18.36 16.72 13.87
C ALA A 316 -19.19 16.99 15.12
#